data_AF-A0A197JIJ6-F1
#
_entry.id   AF-A0A197JIJ6-F1
#
_cell.length_a   1.000
_cell.length_b   1.000
_cell.length_c   1.000
_cell.angle_alpha   90.00
_cell.angle_beta   90.00
_cell.angle_gamma   90.00
#
_symmetry.space_group_name_H-M   'P 1'
#
loop_
_entity.id
_entity.type
_entity.pdbx_description
1 polymer ?
#
loop_
_entity_poly.entity_id
_entity_poly.type
_entity_poly.pdbx_seq_one_letter_code
_entity_poly.pdbx_strand_id
1 'polypeptide(L)'
;MTSDNDANAFSASVLPGGIQQPGQAPSTIPKKGAQAAGARSNVIVVFKQGTPQPEITKAEDDIIAQGGKITQRYTSALLGFAAELPDNSVQALTTNPHLNYIEPDGEVSAYAKSLI
;
A
#
# COMPACT_ATOMS: atom_id res chain seq x y z
N MET A 1 -48.03 -17.85 -1.55
CA MET A 1 -49.06 -16.80 -1.76
C MET A 1 -49.56 -16.41 -0.38
N THR A 2 -49.25 -15.26 0.20
CA THR A 2 -48.64 -14.00 -0.28
C THR A 2 -47.97 -13.32 0.92
N SER A 3 -46.71 -12.90 0.75
CA SER A 3 -46.22 -11.68 1.39
C SER A 3 -47.01 -10.51 0.83
N ASP A 4 -47.25 -9.47 1.62
CA ASP A 4 -47.04 -8.07 1.26
C ASP A 4 -47.31 -7.23 2.52
N ASN A 5 -46.25 -6.64 3.07
CA ASN A 5 -46.30 -5.71 4.21
C ASN A 5 -45.90 -4.34 3.66
N ASP A 6 -46.90 -3.60 3.19
CA ASP A 6 -46.74 -2.25 2.64
C ASP A 6 -46.66 -1.20 3.75
N ALA A 7 -45.56 -0.44 3.66
CA ALA A 7 -45.34 0.95 4.02
C ALA A 7 -46.34 1.65 4.98
N ASN A 8 -45.80 2.12 6.12
CA ASN A 8 -46.35 3.28 6.81
C ASN A 8 -45.34 4.42 6.85
N ALA A 9 -45.88 5.60 6.58
CA ALA A 9 -45.27 6.88 6.25
C ALA A 9 -44.72 7.62 7.46
N PHE A 10 -43.71 8.49 7.26
CA PHE A 10 -43.64 9.76 7.99
C PHE A 10 -42.95 10.85 7.14
N SER A 11 -43.73 11.89 6.84
CA SER A 11 -43.25 13.20 6.39
C SER A 11 -42.58 13.93 7.56
N ALA A 12 -41.46 14.60 7.31
CA ALA A 12 -40.97 15.67 8.17
C ALA A 12 -40.51 16.84 7.30
N SER A 13 -41.19 17.97 7.51
CA SER A 13 -40.96 19.28 6.93
C SER A 13 -39.82 20.00 7.67
N VAL A 14 -38.91 20.66 6.95
CA VAL A 14 -38.12 21.81 7.46
C VAL A 14 -37.70 22.73 6.29
N LEU A 15 -38.18 23.97 6.32
CA LEU A 15 -37.60 25.18 5.70
C LEU A 15 -36.87 25.96 6.83
N PRO A 16 -36.16 27.11 6.63
CA PRO A 16 -35.55 27.78 5.47
C PRO A 16 -34.05 28.13 5.73
N GLY A 17 -33.45 29.00 4.89
CA GLY A 17 -32.01 29.26 4.74
C GLY A 17 -31.21 29.78 5.96
N GLY A 18 -29.89 29.57 5.86
CA GLY A 18 -28.87 30.10 6.75
C GLY A 18 -27.52 30.28 6.04
N ILE A 19 -27.12 31.55 5.90
CA ILE A 19 -25.76 32.14 5.94
C ILE A 19 -24.62 31.52 5.10
N GLN A 20 -24.26 32.23 4.02
CA GLN A 20 -22.97 32.10 3.33
C GLN A 20 -21.83 32.61 4.23
N GLN A 21 -20.81 31.78 4.44
CA GLN A 21 -19.57 32.17 5.12
C GLN A 21 -18.65 32.93 4.13
N PRO A 22 -18.23 34.17 4.44
CA PRO A 22 -17.26 34.90 3.62
C PRO A 22 -15.84 34.42 3.97
N GLY A 23 -15.10 33.91 2.97
CA GLY A 23 -13.66 33.62 3.14
C GLY A 23 -13.06 32.40 2.43
N GLN A 24 -13.74 31.77 1.47
CA GLN A 24 -13.09 30.73 0.66
C GLN A 24 -12.35 31.38 -0.52
N ALA A 25 -11.02 31.48 -0.39
CA ALA A 25 -10.15 31.61 -1.54
C ALA A 25 -10.42 30.43 -2.49
N PRO A 26 -10.39 30.63 -3.82
CA PRO A 26 -10.59 29.52 -4.75
C PRO A 26 -9.45 28.51 -4.54
N SER A 27 -9.77 27.38 -3.92
CA SER A 27 -8.92 26.20 -3.94
C SER A 27 -8.75 25.81 -5.40
N THR A 28 -7.65 26.25 -6.00
CA THR A 28 -7.15 25.71 -7.27
C THR A 28 -6.91 24.23 -7.03
N ILE A 29 -7.88 23.41 -7.43
CA ILE A 29 -7.70 21.96 -7.53
C ILE A 29 -6.50 21.74 -8.45
N PRO A 30 -5.36 21.20 -7.98
CA PRO A 30 -4.39 20.69 -8.92
C PRO A 30 -5.04 19.49 -9.60
N LYS A 31 -5.48 19.67 -10.84
CA LYS A 31 -5.73 18.55 -11.76
C LYS A 31 -4.38 17.90 -12.06
N LYS A 32 -3.88 17.05 -11.17
CA LYS A 32 -2.89 16.03 -11.51
C LYS A 32 -3.61 14.69 -11.48
N GLY A 33 -4.21 14.36 -12.62
CA GLY A 33 -4.88 13.09 -12.84
C GLY A 33 -3.91 11.93 -12.70
N ALA A 34 -4.20 11.05 -11.75
CA ALA A 34 -3.98 9.59 -11.75
C ALA A 34 -4.11 9.09 -10.31
N GLN A 35 -5.33 9.07 -9.77
CA GLN A 35 -5.67 8.26 -8.60
C GLN A 35 -6.74 7.27 -9.04
N ALA A 36 -6.30 6.08 -9.47
CA ALA A 36 -7.06 4.81 -9.48
C ALA A 36 -6.23 3.66 -10.10
N ALA A 37 -5.08 3.36 -9.49
CA ALA A 37 -4.52 2.02 -9.44
C ALA A 37 -3.99 1.89 -8.01
N GLY A 38 -4.36 0.84 -7.28
CA GLY A 38 -4.07 0.72 -5.84
C GLY A 38 -2.62 1.04 -5.52
N ALA A 39 -2.39 1.88 -4.52
CA ALA A 39 -1.05 2.33 -4.15
C ALA A 39 -0.11 1.14 -3.92
N ARG A 40 1.13 1.28 -4.41
CA ARG A 40 2.16 0.23 -4.42
C ARG A 40 3.36 0.71 -3.62
N SER A 41 3.93 -0.21 -2.85
CA SER A 41 5.14 -0.03 -2.07
C SER A 41 6.22 -0.96 -2.58
N ASN A 42 7.46 -0.49 -2.54
CA ASN A 42 8.65 -1.32 -2.76
C ASN A 42 9.26 -1.66 -1.40
N VAL A 43 9.68 -2.90 -1.23
CA VAL A 43 10.30 -3.38 0.00
C VAL A 43 11.48 -4.28 -0.29
N ILE A 44 12.41 -4.37 0.66
CA ILE A 44 13.44 -5.40 0.70
C ILE A 44 13.12 -6.34 1.87
N VAL A 45 13.02 -7.63 1.55
CA VAL A 45 12.74 -8.72 2.50
C VAL A 45 14.05 -9.43 2.78
N VAL A 46 14.47 -9.46 4.04
CA VAL A 46 15.74 -10.05 4.47
C VAL A 46 15.49 -11.23 5.41
N PHE A 47 16.13 -12.36 5.12
CA PHE A 47 16.05 -13.58 5.92
C PHE A 47 17.26 -13.73 6.83
N LYS A 48 17.10 -14.55 7.87
CA LYS A 48 18.19 -14.97 8.76
C LYS A 48 19.22 -15.77 7.96
N GLN A 49 20.49 -15.67 8.36
CA GLN A 49 21.55 -16.49 7.80
C GLN A 49 21.25 -17.99 7.98
N GLY A 50 21.56 -18.80 6.97
CA GLY A 50 21.26 -20.24 6.96
C GLY A 50 19.80 -20.61 6.70
N THR A 51 18.94 -19.65 6.34
CA THR A 51 17.56 -19.95 5.91
C THR A 51 17.59 -20.86 4.68
N PRO A 52 16.87 -21.99 4.70
CA PRO A 52 16.82 -22.89 3.54
C PRO A 52 16.19 -22.21 2.32
N GLN A 53 16.75 -22.47 1.14
CA GLN A 53 16.22 -21.93 -0.13
C GLN A 53 14.70 -22.16 -0.33
N PRO A 54 14.13 -23.33 0.03
CA PRO A 54 12.68 -23.54 -0.10
C PRO A 54 11.82 -22.57 0.71
N GLU A 55 12.28 -22.11 1.87
CA GLU A 55 11.55 -21.15 2.71
C GLU A 55 11.53 -19.75 2.07
N ILE A 56 12.62 -19.39 1.38
CA ILE A 56 12.72 -18.13 0.62
C ILE A 56 11.79 -18.19 -0.59
N THR A 57 11.82 -19.30 -1.33
CA THR A 57 10.93 -19.50 -2.49
C THR A 57 9.46 -19.47 -2.08
N LYS A 58 9.10 -20.08 -0.94
CA LYS A 58 7.75 -19.99 -0.39
C LYS A 58 7.31 -18.54 -0.13
N ALA A 59 8.20 -17.72 0.44
CA ALA A 59 7.89 -16.31 0.68
C ALA A 59 7.77 -15.50 -0.61
N GLU A 60 8.55 -15.82 -1.65
CA GLU A 60 8.38 -15.22 -2.98
C GLU A 60 7.01 -15.58 -3.58
N ASP A 61 6.61 -16.84 -3.50
CA ASP A 61 5.32 -17.32 -3.98
C ASP A 61 4.16 -16.65 -3.24
N ASP A 62 4.26 -16.50 -1.91
CA ASP A 62 3.26 -15.82 -1.10
C ASP A 62 3.10 -14.34 -1.51
N ILE A 63 4.18 -13.66 -1.91
CA ILE A 63 4.14 -12.28 -2.43
C ILE A 63 3.46 -12.22 -3.79
N ILE A 64 3.79 -13.14 -4.69
CA ILE A 64 3.19 -13.21 -6.02
C ILE A 64 1.69 -13.50 -5.90
N ALA A 65 1.29 -14.40 -5.00
CA ALA A 65 -0.12 -14.73 -4.74
C ALA A 65 -0.93 -13.52 -4.23
N GLN A 66 -0.28 -12.56 -3.58
CA GLN A 66 -0.89 -11.31 -3.09
C GLN A 66 -0.89 -10.17 -4.14
N GLY A 67 -0.55 -10.49 -5.40
CA GLY A 67 -0.47 -9.50 -6.48
C GLY A 67 0.79 -8.64 -6.45
N GLY A 68 1.81 -9.07 -5.70
CA GLY A 68 3.14 -8.50 -5.71
C GLY A 68 4.02 -9.06 -6.82
N LYS A 69 5.22 -8.51 -6.95
CA LYS A 69 6.21 -8.87 -7.96
C LYS A 69 7.60 -8.81 -7.35
N ILE A 70 8.38 -9.87 -7.55
CA ILE A 70 9.80 -9.88 -7.18
C ILE A 70 10.58 -9.02 -8.18
N THR A 71 11.31 -8.03 -7.69
CA THR A 71 12.08 -7.09 -8.51
C THR A 71 13.55 -7.44 -8.54
N GLN A 72 14.11 -7.97 -7.43
CA GLN A 72 15.50 -8.41 -7.35
C GLN A 72 15.67 -9.56 -6.35
N ARG A 73 16.71 -10.39 -6.53
CA ARG A 73 17.09 -11.46 -5.58
C ARG A 73 18.52 -11.28 -5.12
N TYR A 74 18.76 -11.54 -3.83
CA TYR A 74 20.05 -11.45 -3.18
C TYR A 74 20.42 -12.82 -2.59
N THR A 75 21.57 -13.35 -2.99
CA THR A 75 22.03 -14.71 -2.61
C THR A 75 23.40 -14.74 -1.96
N SER A 76 24.09 -13.60 -1.86
CA SER A 76 25.49 -13.52 -1.42
C SER A 76 25.64 -12.73 -0.12
N ALA A 77 25.76 -11.39 -0.20
CA ALA A 77 25.98 -10.54 0.97
C ALA A 77 24.73 -10.42 1.87
N LEU A 78 23.56 -10.53 1.25
CA LEU A 78 22.25 -10.54 1.90
C LEU A 78 21.48 -11.74 1.35
N LEU A 79 20.72 -12.41 2.21
CA LEU A 79 19.82 -13.49 1.83
C LEU A 79 18.40 -12.93 1.81
N GLY A 80 17.82 -12.75 0.61
CA GLY A 80 16.54 -12.08 0.49
C GLY A 80 16.19 -11.64 -0.92
N PHE A 81 15.18 -10.79 -1.02
CA PHE A 81 14.70 -10.27 -2.29
C PHE A 81 14.07 -8.88 -2.12
N ALA A 82 14.06 -8.10 -3.19
CA ALA A 82 13.24 -6.90 -3.30
C ALA A 82 11.92 -7.24 -4.01
N ALA A 83 10.84 -6.60 -3.57
CA ALA A 83 9.52 -6.80 -4.15
C ALA A 83 8.70 -5.51 -4.20
N GLU A 84 7.83 -5.43 -5.20
CA GLU A 84 6.76 -4.45 -5.29
C GLU A 84 5.45 -5.14 -4.85
N LEU A 85 4.68 -4.49 -3.99
CA LEU A 85 3.42 -5.04 -3.48
C LEU A 85 2.38 -3.94 -3.25
N PRO A 86 1.08 -4.27 -3.28
CA PRO A 86 0.04 -3.35 -2.81
C PRO A 86 0.30 -2.91 -1.36
N ASP A 87 0.05 -1.64 -1.03
CA ASP A 87 0.36 -1.04 0.28
C ASP A 87 -0.27 -1.79 1.47
N ASN A 88 -1.38 -2.50 1.24
CA ASN A 88 -2.08 -3.29 2.25
C ASN A 88 -1.52 -4.72 2.44
N SER A 89 -0.49 -5.13 1.69
CA SER A 89 -0.01 -6.53 1.68
C SER A 89 1.24 -6.77 2.55
N VAL A 90 1.91 -5.73 3.07
CA VAL A 90 3.19 -5.88 3.82
C VAL A 90 3.02 -6.71 5.09
N GLN A 91 1.84 -6.64 5.75
CA GLN A 91 1.56 -7.35 6.99
C GLN A 91 1.51 -8.88 6.84
N ALA A 92 1.33 -9.41 5.63
CA ALA A 92 1.30 -10.86 5.42
C ALA A 92 2.68 -11.51 5.61
N LEU A 93 3.77 -10.75 5.42
CA LEU A 93 5.13 -11.26 5.49
C LEU A 93 5.67 -11.42 6.92
N THR A 94 5.04 -10.78 7.92
CA THR A 94 5.59 -10.71 9.28
C THR A 94 5.48 -12.01 10.09
N THR A 95 4.82 -13.04 9.57
CA THR A 95 4.61 -14.33 10.26
C THR A 95 5.69 -15.38 9.93
N ASN A 96 6.59 -15.11 8.97
CA ASN A 96 7.62 -16.07 8.58
C ASN A 96 8.73 -16.16 9.66
N PRO A 97 8.98 -17.33 10.28
CA PRO A 97 9.96 -17.47 11.36
C PRO A 97 11.41 -17.27 10.92
N HIS A 98 11.68 -17.38 9.62
CA HIS A 98 13.00 -17.16 9.01
C HIS A 98 13.25 -15.70 8.63
N LEU A 99 12.22 -14.86 8.67
CA LEU A 99 12.35 -13.43 8.44
C LEU A 99 13.29 -12.81 9.48
N ASN A 100 14.20 -11.98 9.02
CA ASN A 100 15.00 -11.10 9.88
C ASN A 100 14.29 -9.75 10.01
N TYR A 101 14.08 -9.06 8.88
CA TYR A 101 13.33 -7.80 8.82
C TYR A 101 12.83 -7.51 7.41
N ILE A 102 11.94 -6.52 7.31
CA ILE A 102 11.46 -5.93 6.05
C ILE A 102 11.72 -4.43 6.14
N GLU A 103 12.29 -3.86 5.09
CA GLU A 103 12.52 -2.42 4.98
C GLU A 103 11.77 -1.85 3.76
N PRO A 104 11.14 -0.67 3.87
CA PRO A 104 10.69 0.08 2.70
C PRO A 104 11.89 0.47 1.83
N ASP A 105 11.78 0.25 0.52
CA ASP A 105 12.80 0.65 -0.44
C ASP A 105 12.64 2.15 -0.75
N GLY A 106 13.56 2.95 -0.21
CA GLY A 106 13.54 4.41 -0.27
C GLY A 106 14.59 4.99 -1.22
N GLU A 107 14.29 6.16 -1.79
CA GLU A 107 15.24 6.85 -2.67
C GLU A 107 16.50 7.32 -1.93
N VAL A 108 17.67 7.07 -2.51
CA VAL A 108 18.96 7.60 -2.05
C VAL A 108 19.45 8.65 -3.04
N SER A 109 19.74 9.86 -2.55
CA SER A 109 20.31 10.96 -3.35
C SER A 109 21.83 11.05 -3.16
N ALA A 110 22.59 10.99 -4.24
CA ALA A 110 24.02 11.24 -4.21
C ALA A 110 24.31 12.76 -4.15
N TYR A 111 24.88 13.25 -3.05
CA TYR A 111 25.35 14.63 -2.96
C TYR A 111 26.73 14.76 -3.60
N ALA A 112 26.79 15.24 -4.84
CA ALA A 112 28.05 15.67 -5.45
C ALA A 112 28.42 17.06 -4.93
N LYS A 113 29.30 17.13 -3.92
CA LYS A 113 29.97 18.39 -3.56
C LYS A 113 31.07 18.63 -4.60
N SER A 114 30.80 19.48 -5.59
CA SER A 114 31.86 19.96 -6.49
C SER A 114 32.92 20.68 -5.65
N LEU A 115 34.13 20.12 -5.61
CA LEU A 115 35.31 20.84 -5.18
C LEU A 115 35.74 21.70 -6.36
N ILE A 116 35.52 23.02 -6.25
CA ILE A 116 36.17 24.03 -7.10
C ILE A 116 37.33 24.65 -6.33
#